data_AF-A0A2G9PET7-F1
#
_entry.id   AF-A0A2G9PET7-F1
#
_cell.length_a   1.000
_cell.length_b   1.000
_cell.length_c   1.000
_cell.angle_alpha   90.00
_cell.angle_beta   90.00
_cell.angle_gamma   90.00
#
_symmetry.space_group_name_H-M   'P 1'
#
loop_
_entity.id
_entity.type
_entity.pdbx_description
1 polymer ?
#
loop_
_entity_poly.entity_id
_entity_poly.type
_entity_poly.pdbx_seq_one_letter_code
_entity_poly.pdbx_strand_id
1 'polypeptide(L)'
;MVAYKNFWSLNTDEAVVTGILRENTSKETDVLMPINAQMKDIDLILMNFKNKKIITIQVKGSKAYEPKKNEVKKYGEGSTGWFFLKKDIIHRSNADYFIFLVYVISENSKNGRRYIEPHTITIPTNKLKEFCLKYKKPHPDRYSFYFWVNPKKKIAFDWRDEQYDLTPYL
;
A
#
# COMPACT_ATOMS: atom_id res chain seq x y z
N MET A 1 -17.24 -11.01 -21.22
CA MET A 1 -17.02 -12.14 -20.31
C MET A 1 -16.74 -11.55 -18.93
N VAL A 2 -17.63 -11.75 -17.95
CA VAL A 2 -17.46 -11.20 -16.59
C VAL A 2 -16.58 -12.18 -15.81
N ALA A 3 -15.34 -11.80 -15.53
CA ALA A 3 -14.45 -12.58 -14.69
C ALA A 3 -14.90 -12.44 -13.23
N TYR A 4 -15.34 -13.54 -12.62
CA TYR A 4 -15.67 -13.58 -11.18
C TYR A 4 -14.37 -13.74 -10.37
N LYS A 5 -14.20 -12.92 -9.33
CA LYS A 5 -13.11 -13.08 -8.36
C LYS A 5 -13.41 -14.31 -7.52
N ASN A 6 -12.63 -15.39 -7.65
CA ASN A 6 -12.74 -16.60 -6.84
C ASN A 6 -11.54 -16.72 -5.89
N PHE A 7 -11.55 -17.70 -4.98
CA PHE A 7 -10.45 -17.91 -4.02
C PHE A 7 -9.06 -18.03 -4.70
N TRP A 8 -9.00 -18.57 -5.91
CA TRP A 8 -7.76 -18.70 -6.70
C TRP A 8 -7.28 -17.39 -7.34
N SER A 9 -8.13 -16.35 -7.36
CA SER A 9 -7.79 -15.02 -7.83
C SER A 9 -7.37 -14.07 -6.71
N LEU A 10 -7.26 -14.56 -5.47
CA LEU A 10 -6.77 -13.76 -4.37
C LEU A 10 -5.29 -13.43 -4.58
N ASN A 11 -4.96 -12.14 -4.62
CA ASN A 11 -3.57 -11.74 -4.65
C ASN A 11 -2.95 -11.94 -3.26
N THR A 12 -1.70 -12.43 -3.20
CA THR A 12 -0.91 -12.57 -1.97
C THR A 12 -0.91 -11.29 -1.15
N ASP A 13 -0.85 -10.13 -1.81
CA ASP A 13 -0.87 -8.83 -1.14
C ASP A 13 -2.16 -8.60 -0.34
N GLU A 14 -3.31 -8.98 -0.91
CA GLU A 14 -4.62 -8.84 -0.27
C GLU A 14 -4.72 -9.75 0.96
N ALA A 15 -4.18 -10.97 0.87
CA ALA A 15 -4.11 -11.90 1.99
C ALA A 15 -3.24 -11.36 3.13
N VAL A 16 -2.05 -10.83 2.81
CA VAL A 16 -1.13 -10.25 3.80
C VAL A 16 -1.77 -9.04 4.48
N VAL A 17 -2.32 -8.10 3.70
CA VAL A 17 -3.03 -6.93 4.26
C VAL A 17 -4.23 -7.36 5.10
N THR A 18 -4.95 -8.41 4.70
CA THR A 18 -6.05 -8.96 5.50
C THR A 18 -5.57 -9.45 6.87
N GLY A 19 -4.45 -10.19 6.91
CA GLY A 19 -3.84 -10.62 8.18
C GLY A 19 -3.49 -9.42 9.07
N ILE A 20 -2.78 -8.43 8.51
CA ILE A 20 -2.39 -7.21 9.22
C ILE A 20 -3.62 -6.48 9.77
N LEU A 21 -4.66 -6.29 8.97
CA LEU A 21 -5.88 -5.60 9.39
C LEU A 21 -6.60 -6.37 10.50
N ARG A 22 -6.69 -7.71 10.43
CA ARG A 22 -7.31 -8.52 11.48
C ARG A 22 -6.55 -8.47 12.80
N GLU A 23 -5.22 -8.39 12.75
CA GLU A 23 -4.39 -8.25 13.96
C GLU A 23 -4.51 -6.86 14.61
N ASN A 24 -4.79 -5.82 13.82
CA ASN A 24 -4.78 -4.42 14.26
C ASN A 24 -6.18 -3.81 14.41
N THR A 25 -7.25 -4.58 14.26
CA THR A 25 -8.64 -4.12 14.42
C THR A 25 -9.37 -4.89 15.51
N SER A 26 -10.52 -4.37 15.94
CA SER A 26 -11.34 -5.02 16.98
C SER A 26 -11.93 -6.35 16.47
N LYS A 27 -12.18 -7.29 17.38
CA LYS A 27 -12.87 -8.57 17.08
C LYS A 27 -14.29 -8.40 16.51
N GLU A 28 -14.88 -7.20 16.64
CA GLU A 28 -16.18 -6.86 16.08
C GLU A 28 -16.09 -6.38 14.61
N THR A 29 -14.87 -6.32 14.06
CA THR A 29 -14.57 -5.89 12.70
C THR A 29 -14.07 -7.08 11.89
N ASP A 30 -14.74 -7.38 10.79
CA ASP A 30 -14.24 -8.37 9.83
C ASP A 30 -13.67 -7.69 8.59
N VAL A 31 -12.75 -8.41 7.95
CA VAL A 31 -12.18 -8.06 6.66
C VAL A 31 -12.79 -9.00 5.62
N LEU A 32 -13.55 -8.43 4.70
CA LEU A 32 -14.29 -9.13 3.67
C LEU A 32 -13.64 -8.88 2.29
N MET A 33 -13.64 -9.88 1.44
CA MET A 33 -13.14 -9.79 0.06
C MET A 33 -14.33 -9.82 -0.90
N PRO A 34 -14.60 -8.75 -1.65
CA PRO A 34 -15.74 -8.72 -2.56
C PRO A 34 -15.52 -9.69 -3.73
N ILE A 35 -16.52 -10.57 -3.94
CA ILE A 35 -16.55 -11.55 -5.04
C ILE A 35 -17.21 -10.95 -6.29
N ASN A 36 -18.03 -9.91 -6.10
CA ASN A 36 -18.83 -9.29 -7.16
C ASN A 36 -17.96 -8.41 -8.08
N ALA A 37 -18.02 -8.68 -9.39
CA ALA A 37 -17.35 -7.88 -10.42
C ALA A 37 -17.82 -6.40 -10.51
N GLN A 38 -18.97 -6.08 -9.92
CA GLN A 38 -19.46 -4.69 -9.80
C GLN A 38 -18.65 -3.85 -8.81
N MET A 39 -17.96 -4.47 -7.84
CA MET A 39 -17.03 -3.80 -6.92
C MET A 39 -15.63 -3.73 -7.51
N LYS A 40 -15.55 -3.32 -8.78
CA LYS A 40 -14.27 -3.12 -9.47
C LYS A 40 -13.47 -2.04 -8.74
N ASP A 41 -12.17 -2.28 -8.55
CA ASP A 41 -11.25 -1.38 -7.85
C ASP A 41 -11.57 -1.20 -6.35
N ILE A 42 -12.14 -2.24 -5.72
CA ILE A 42 -12.17 -2.44 -4.27
C ILE A 42 -11.65 -3.85 -4.00
N ASP A 43 -10.53 -3.96 -3.30
CA ASP A 43 -9.90 -5.25 -3.01
C ASP A 43 -10.37 -5.84 -1.69
N LEU A 44 -10.64 -4.99 -0.68
CA LEU A 44 -11.08 -5.38 0.66
C LEU A 44 -12.16 -4.44 1.20
N ILE A 45 -12.97 -4.97 2.12
CA ILE A 45 -13.98 -4.23 2.88
C ILE A 45 -13.77 -4.52 4.37
N LEU A 46 -13.54 -3.48 5.17
CA LEU A 46 -13.61 -3.54 6.63
C LEU A 46 -15.03 -3.24 7.07
N MET A 47 -15.66 -4.19 7.76
CA MET A 47 -17.01 -4.02 8.28
C MET A 47 -17.02 -4.22 9.78
N ASN A 48 -17.40 -3.18 10.52
CA ASN A 48 -17.68 -3.31 11.94
C ASN A 48 -19.14 -3.69 12.14
N PHE A 49 -19.40 -4.87 12.70
CA PHE A 49 -20.76 -5.39 12.84
C PHE A 49 -21.59 -4.73 13.94
N LYS A 50 -20.93 -4.06 14.89
CA LYS A 50 -21.60 -3.36 15.99
C LYS A 50 -22.18 -2.02 15.56
N ASN A 51 -21.36 -1.18 14.93
CA ASN A 51 -21.79 0.16 14.51
C ASN A 51 -22.15 0.24 13.01
N LYS A 52 -22.03 -0.87 12.27
CA LYS A 52 -22.32 -0.98 10.83
C LYS A 52 -21.45 -0.08 9.95
N LYS A 53 -20.36 0.46 10.47
CA LYS A 53 -19.40 1.25 9.68
C LYS A 53 -18.68 0.34 8.70
N ILE A 54 -18.61 0.80 7.46
CA ILE A 54 -17.95 0.12 6.35
C ILE A 54 -16.81 1.01 5.85
N ILE A 55 -15.66 0.41 5.57
CA ILE A 55 -14.50 1.05 4.96
C ILE A 55 -14.07 0.17 3.78
N THR A 56 -13.89 0.78 2.62
CA THR A 56 -13.46 0.13 1.38
C THR A 56 -11.99 0.43 1.09
N ILE A 57 -11.26 -0.58 0.64
CA ILE A 57 -9.79 -0.50 0.52
C ILE A 57 -9.34 -1.03 -0.83
N GLN A 58 -8.43 -0.30 -1.46
CA GLN A 58 -7.62 -0.77 -2.59
C GLN A 58 -6.21 -1.13 -2.08
N VAL A 59 -5.72 -2.32 -2.45
CA VAL A 59 -4.38 -2.80 -2.09
C VAL A 59 -3.44 -2.71 -3.29
N LYS A 60 -2.19 -2.30 -3.03
CA LYS A 60 -1.09 -2.34 -4.00
C LYS A 60 0.16 -2.88 -3.33
N GLY A 61 0.69 -4.00 -3.83
CA GLY A 61 1.94 -4.58 -3.35
C GLY A 61 3.14 -4.23 -4.21
N SER A 62 4.30 -4.14 -3.58
CA SER A 62 5.60 -3.99 -4.24
C SER A 62 6.70 -4.60 -3.38
N LYS A 63 7.67 -5.25 -4.02
CA LYS A 63 8.93 -5.63 -3.35
C LYS A 63 9.77 -4.37 -3.15
N ALA A 64 10.41 -4.24 -1.99
CA ALA A 64 11.38 -3.19 -1.78
C ALA A 64 12.65 -3.46 -2.59
N TYR A 65 13.13 -2.44 -3.30
CA TYR A 65 14.39 -2.46 -4.01
C TYR A 65 15.52 -2.02 -3.09
N GLU A 66 16.66 -2.70 -3.19
CA GLU A 66 17.87 -2.32 -2.47
C GLU A 66 18.33 -0.93 -2.92
N PRO A 67 18.57 -0.01 -1.97
CA PRO A 67 18.96 1.34 -2.31
C PRO A 67 20.39 1.39 -2.84
N LYS A 68 20.63 2.31 -3.76
CA LYS A 68 21.99 2.64 -4.21
C LYS A 68 22.74 3.41 -3.13
N LYS A 69 24.08 3.34 -3.14
CA LYS A 69 24.94 4.03 -2.16
C LYS A 69 24.65 5.54 -2.03
N ASN A 70 24.35 6.21 -3.14
CA ASN A 70 24.00 7.63 -3.15
C ASN A 70 22.63 7.92 -2.53
N GLU A 71 21.66 7.02 -2.70
CA GLU A 71 20.34 7.10 -2.06
C GLU A 71 20.48 6.92 -0.54
N VAL A 72 21.26 5.93 -0.10
CA VAL A 72 21.56 5.74 1.33
C VAL A 72 22.26 6.98 1.92
N LYS A 73 23.21 7.57 1.20
CA LYS A 73 23.88 8.81 1.64
C LYS A 73 22.91 9.98 1.78
N LYS A 74 21.92 10.08 0.91
CA LYS A 74 20.96 11.19 0.87
C LYS A 74 19.81 11.02 1.88
N TYR A 75 19.29 9.80 1.99
CA TYR A 75 18.04 9.49 2.68
C TYR A 75 18.24 8.68 3.97
N GLY A 76 19.46 8.20 4.22
CA GLY A 76 19.77 7.30 5.33
C GLY A 76 19.43 5.86 5.01
N GLU A 77 19.29 5.03 6.04
CA GLU A 77 18.85 3.64 5.90
C GLU A 77 17.38 3.55 5.45
N GLY A 78 17.04 2.50 4.70
CA GLY A 78 15.69 2.22 4.23
C GLY A 78 15.71 1.56 2.86
N SER A 79 14.53 1.28 2.32
CA SER A 79 14.37 0.63 1.02
C SER A 79 13.19 1.24 0.28
N THR A 80 13.18 1.14 -1.06
CA THR A 80 12.12 1.79 -1.86
C THR A 80 11.14 0.77 -2.44
N GLY A 81 9.85 0.91 -2.17
CA GLY A 81 8.78 0.22 -2.91
C GLY A 81 8.35 1.04 -4.14
N TRP A 82 8.20 0.39 -5.30
CA TRP A 82 7.82 1.05 -6.56
C TRP A 82 6.39 0.70 -6.94
N PHE A 83 5.57 1.71 -7.20
CA PHE A 83 4.19 1.54 -7.65
C PHE A 83 3.93 2.37 -8.90
N PHE A 84 3.35 1.74 -9.91
CA PHE A 84 2.94 2.38 -11.15
C PHE A 84 1.45 2.22 -11.31
N LEU A 85 0.70 3.31 -11.11
CA LEU A 85 -0.76 3.28 -11.11
C LEU A 85 -1.28 4.14 -12.25
N LYS A 86 -2.22 3.60 -13.04
CA LYS A 86 -2.91 4.41 -14.03
C LYS A 86 -3.65 5.55 -13.34
N LYS A 87 -3.64 6.74 -13.96
CA LYS A 87 -4.29 7.93 -13.42
C LYS A 87 -5.78 7.71 -13.23
N ASP A 88 -6.42 7.03 -14.18
CA ASP A 88 -7.85 6.75 -14.13
C ASP A 88 -8.21 5.95 -12.88
N ILE A 89 -7.45 4.92 -12.53
CA ILE A 89 -7.65 4.11 -11.31
C ILE A 89 -7.66 5.00 -10.07
N ILE A 90 -6.72 5.94 -9.92
CA ILE A 90 -6.67 6.81 -8.74
C ILE A 90 -7.84 7.80 -8.73
N HIS A 91 -8.08 8.48 -9.86
CA HIS A 91 -9.08 9.55 -9.93
C HIS A 91 -10.51 9.03 -9.83
N ARG A 92 -10.81 7.88 -10.45
CA ARG A 92 -12.13 7.22 -10.41
C ARG A 92 -12.36 6.38 -9.16
N SER A 93 -11.32 6.09 -8.38
CA SER A 93 -11.46 5.18 -7.25
C SER A 93 -12.45 5.75 -6.23
N ASN A 94 -13.37 4.87 -5.84
CA ASN A 94 -14.34 5.07 -4.78
C ASN A 94 -13.94 4.32 -3.50
N ALA A 95 -12.75 3.70 -3.46
CA ALA A 95 -12.22 3.15 -2.23
C ALA A 95 -11.96 4.28 -1.22
N ASP A 96 -12.20 4.05 0.05
CA ASP A 96 -11.92 5.01 1.12
C ASP A 96 -10.41 5.17 1.33
N TYR A 97 -9.67 4.07 1.23
CA TYR A 97 -8.22 4.04 1.43
C TYR A 97 -7.49 3.27 0.34
N PHE A 98 -6.25 3.69 0.10
CA PHE A 98 -5.22 2.87 -0.54
C PHE A 98 -4.26 2.36 0.52
N ILE A 99 -4.02 1.05 0.54
CA ILE A 99 -2.94 0.43 1.32
C ILE A 99 -1.85 0.01 0.35
N PHE A 100 -0.69 0.65 0.50
CA PHE A 100 0.53 0.28 -0.20
C PHE A 100 1.35 -0.65 0.67
N LEU A 101 1.53 -1.89 0.22
CA LEU A 101 2.29 -2.92 0.89
C LEU A 101 3.70 -3.00 0.28
N VAL A 102 4.72 -2.74 1.09
CA VAL A 102 6.12 -2.81 0.72
C VAL A 102 6.79 -3.96 1.44
N TYR A 103 7.29 -4.96 0.70
CA TYR A 103 8.01 -6.10 1.27
C TYR A 103 9.51 -5.79 1.37
N VAL A 104 9.99 -5.52 2.58
CA VAL A 104 11.41 -5.25 2.85
C VAL A 104 12.13 -6.55 3.19
N ILE A 105 13.29 -6.79 2.57
CA ILE A 105 14.16 -7.88 2.97
C ILE A 105 14.96 -7.40 4.18
N SER A 106 14.69 -8.01 5.32
CA SER A 106 15.37 -7.76 6.58
C SER A 106 16.33 -8.93 6.87
N GLU A 107 17.51 -8.62 7.44
CA GLU A 107 18.50 -9.64 7.83
C GLU A 107 18.67 -9.64 9.35
N ASN A 108 18.63 -10.83 9.95
CA ASN A 108 18.92 -11.01 11.37
C ASN A 108 20.43 -10.95 11.59
N SER A 109 20.89 -9.88 12.25
CA SER A 109 22.30 -9.63 12.50
C SER A 109 23.01 -10.70 13.32
N LYS A 110 22.29 -11.55 14.06
CA LYS A 110 22.89 -12.59 14.91
C LYS A 110 23.20 -13.88 14.16
N ASN A 111 22.48 -14.19 13.09
CA ASN A 111 22.61 -15.48 12.39
C ASN A 111 22.56 -15.38 10.85
N GLY A 112 22.51 -14.18 10.29
CA GLY A 112 22.50 -13.93 8.85
C GLY A 112 21.22 -14.38 8.13
N ARG A 113 20.17 -14.81 8.85
CA ARG A 113 18.92 -15.25 8.22
C ARG A 113 18.16 -14.05 7.69
N ARG A 114 17.76 -14.13 6.41
CA ARG A 114 16.93 -13.13 5.75
C ARG A 114 15.46 -13.51 5.83
N TYR A 115 14.63 -12.52 6.10
CA TYR A 115 13.17 -12.65 6.12
C TYR A 115 12.55 -11.50 5.34
N ILE A 116 11.33 -11.72 4.86
CA ILE A 116 10.53 -10.72 4.18
C ILE A 116 9.59 -10.11 5.21
N GLU A 117 9.66 -8.81 5.39
CA GLU A 117 8.86 -8.06 6.35
C GLU A 117 7.90 -7.13 5.60
N PRO A 118 6.58 -7.31 5.77
CA PRO A 118 5.58 -6.44 5.14
C PRO A 118 5.46 -5.12 5.91
N HIS A 119 5.47 -4.00 5.17
CA HIS A 119 5.21 -2.66 5.72
C HIS A 119 4.10 -1.98 4.93
N THR A 120 3.15 -1.40 5.65
CA THR A 120 1.99 -0.73 5.06
C THR A 120 2.14 0.78 5.09
N ILE A 121 1.72 1.45 4.02
CA ILE A 121 1.44 2.88 4.00
C ILE A 121 -0.05 3.02 3.65
N THR A 122 -0.87 3.45 4.62
CA THR A 122 -2.33 3.51 4.53
C THR A 122 -2.79 4.94 4.32
N ILE A 123 -3.11 5.30 3.07
CA ILE A 123 -3.42 6.68 2.68
C ILE A 123 -4.91 6.79 2.36
N PRO A 124 -5.66 7.73 2.98
CA PRO A 124 -6.99 8.08 2.51
C PRO A 124 -6.99 8.45 1.02
N THR A 125 -7.95 7.94 0.24
CA THR A 125 -7.96 8.13 -1.21
C THR A 125 -8.01 9.60 -1.62
N ASN A 126 -8.72 10.44 -0.87
CA ASN A 126 -8.74 11.89 -1.09
C ASN A 126 -7.34 12.52 -0.90
N LYS A 127 -6.58 12.10 0.12
CA LYS A 127 -5.21 12.56 0.34
C LYS A 127 -4.25 12.05 -0.73
N LEU A 128 -4.41 10.80 -1.19
CA LEU A 128 -3.64 10.31 -2.31
C LEU A 128 -3.88 11.14 -3.58
N LYS A 129 -5.14 11.49 -3.87
CA LYS A 129 -5.51 12.39 -4.99
C LYS A 129 -4.85 13.78 -4.84
N GLU A 130 -4.89 14.37 -3.64
CA GLU A 130 -4.20 15.64 -3.35
C GLU A 130 -2.68 15.54 -3.60
N PHE A 131 -2.02 14.48 -3.14
CA PHE A 131 -0.60 14.26 -3.38
C PHE A 131 -0.27 14.11 -4.86
N CYS A 132 -1.12 13.41 -5.62
CA CYS A 132 -0.95 13.27 -7.06
C CYS A 132 -1.05 14.60 -7.79
N LEU A 133 -1.94 15.50 -7.36
CA LEU A 133 -2.09 16.82 -7.97
C LEU A 133 -0.94 17.76 -7.60
N LYS A 134 -0.47 17.70 -6.35
CA LYS A 134 0.52 18.64 -5.83
C LYS A 134 1.95 18.25 -6.16
N TYR A 135 2.31 16.97 -6.03
CA TYR A 135 3.71 16.54 -6.01
C TYR A 135 4.12 15.67 -7.20
N LYS A 136 3.17 15.14 -7.99
CA LYS A 136 3.47 14.20 -9.07
C LYS A 136 3.50 14.85 -10.43
N LYS A 137 4.51 14.48 -11.21
CA LYS A 137 4.56 14.85 -12.62
C LYS A 137 3.61 13.95 -13.41
N PRO A 138 2.74 14.51 -14.27
CA PRO A 138 1.86 13.71 -15.09
C PRO A 138 2.68 12.99 -16.19
N HIS A 139 2.90 11.69 -16.04
CA HIS A 139 3.16 10.84 -17.21
C HIS A 139 1.85 10.69 -18.02
N PRO A 140 1.86 10.34 -19.32
CA PRO A 140 0.66 10.36 -20.15
C PRO A 140 -0.55 9.66 -19.50
N ASP A 141 -0.36 8.47 -18.96
CA ASP A 141 -1.42 7.57 -18.48
C ASP A 141 -1.31 7.17 -17.00
N ARG A 142 -0.20 7.49 -16.32
CA ARG A 142 0.10 6.94 -14.98
C ARG A 142 0.75 7.92 -14.01
N TYR A 143 0.69 7.58 -12.73
CA TYR A 143 1.54 8.11 -11.67
C TYR A 143 2.57 7.05 -11.26
N SER A 144 3.78 7.51 -10.95
CA SER A 144 4.87 6.66 -10.45
C SER A 144 5.20 7.04 -9.01
N PHE A 145 5.16 6.07 -8.11
CA PHE A 145 5.40 6.26 -6.68
C PHE A 145 6.61 5.46 -6.24
N TYR A 146 7.56 6.15 -5.62
CA TYR A 146 8.83 5.58 -5.15
C TYR A 146 8.84 5.82 -3.64
N PHE A 147 8.16 4.94 -2.91
CA PHE A 147 7.99 5.08 -1.47
C PHE A 147 9.21 4.52 -0.76
N TRP A 148 10.02 5.42 -0.22
CA TRP A 148 11.07 5.07 0.71
C TRP A 148 10.45 4.69 2.05
N VAL A 149 10.84 3.56 2.61
CA VAL A 149 10.40 3.09 3.92
C VAL A 149 11.61 2.71 4.75
N ASN A 150 11.67 3.26 5.97
CA ASN A 150 12.57 2.79 7.02
C ASN A 150 11.73 2.23 8.18
N PRO A 151 11.61 0.90 8.28
CA PRO A 151 10.81 0.26 9.32
C PRO A 151 11.29 0.56 10.75
N LYS A 152 12.61 0.59 10.95
CA LYS A 152 13.22 0.79 12.28
C LYS A 152 12.94 2.17 12.82
N LYS A 153 13.03 3.19 11.96
CA LYS A 153 12.81 4.59 12.33
C LYS A 153 11.36 5.02 12.16
N LYS A 154 10.50 4.17 11.57
CA LYS A 154 9.14 4.49 11.16
C LYS A 154 9.08 5.78 10.34
N ILE A 155 9.89 5.84 9.28
CA ILE A 155 9.92 6.98 8.35
C ILE A 155 9.47 6.49 6.99
N ALA A 156 8.60 7.26 6.34
CA ALA A 156 8.25 7.03 4.94
C ALA A 156 8.09 8.35 4.17
N PHE A 157 8.46 8.34 2.89
CA PHE A 157 8.23 9.47 1.98
C PHE A 157 8.27 8.98 0.53
N ASP A 158 7.65 9.73 -0.37
CA ASP A 158 7.88 9.55 -1.80
C ASP A 158 9.01 10.47 -2.27
N TRP A 159 9.89 9.99 -3.15
CA TRP A 159 11.02 10.77 -3.65
C TRP A 159 11.14 10.82 -5.18
N ARG A 160 10.15 10.34 -5.93
CA ARG A 160 10.30 10.20 -7.40
C ARG A 160 10.36 11.55 -8.11
N ASP A 161 9.42 12.43 -7.78
CA ASP A 161 9.23 13.74 -8.40
C ASP A 161 9.56 14.83 -7.37
N GLU A 162 8.55 15.52 -6.83
CA GLU A 162 8.70 16.34 -5.64
C GLU A 162 8.58 15.45 -4.40
N GLN A 163 9.51 15.59 -3.46
CA GLN A 163 9.53 14.76 -2.25
C GLN A 163 8.45 15.22 -1.26
N TYR A 164 7.69 14.28 -0.70
CA TYR A 164 6.71 14.57 0.34
C TYR A 164 6.63 13.46 1.40
N ASP A 165 6.36 13.87 2.63
CA ASP A 165 6.30 12.99 3.79
C ASP A 165 5.07 12.08 3.75
N LEU A 166 5.30 10.81 4.08
CA LEU A 166 4.29 9.76 4.20
C LEU A 166 4.31 9.10 5.59
N THR A 167 5.19 9.54 6.48
CA THR A 167 5.35 9.01 7.83
C THR A 167 4.05 8.96 8.64
N PRO A 168 3.13 9.95 8.55
CA PRO A 168 1.84 9.90 9.26
C PRO A 168 0.89 8.77 8.82
N TYR A 169 1.21 8.04 7.75
CA TYR A 169 0.40 6.98 7.16
C TYR A 169 0.97 5.57 7.38
N LEU A 170 2.02 5.43 8.20
CA LEU A 170 2.61 4.14 8.59
C LEU A 170 1.79 3.41 9.66
#